data_AF-A0A9E2GSW5-F1
#
_entry.id   AF-A0A9E2GSW5-F1
#
_cell.length_a   1.000
_cell.length_b   1.000
_cell.length_c   1.000
_cell.angle_alpha   90.00
_cell.angle_beta   90.00
_cell.angle_gamma   90.00
#
_symmetry.space_group_name_H-M   'P 1'
#
loop_
_entity.id
_entity.type
_entity.pdbx_description
1 polymer ?
#
loop_
_entity_poly.entity_id
_entity_poly.type
_entity_poly.pdbx_seq_one_letter_code
_entity_poly.pdbx_strand_id
1 'polypeptide(L)'
;MNSTQKIENKGEITMHNFTPLTPEQALVGHRVIITFNPHERTASDVYTVGSIESAPVPGPLAATLVDVRYPSPADGTERTMPIALHNLAEANASALTALAEQHEAKAAEYRRLADQAKT
;
A
#
# COMPACT_ATOMS: atom_id res chain seq x y z
N MET A 1 -13.07 -42.33 10.65
CA MET A 1 -11.73 -41.73 10.47
C MET A 1 -11.90 -40.23 10.50
N ASN A 2 -11.37 -39.55 11.53
CA ASN A 2 -11.47 -38.10 11.66
C ASN A 2 -10.24 -37.48 11.00
N SER A 3 -10.43 -36.78 9.88
CA SER A 3 -9.37 -36.04 9.20
C SER A 3 -9.38 -34.61 9.73
N THR A 4 -8.43 -34.29 10.60
CA THR A 4 -8.12 -32.91 10.99
C THR A 4 -7.41 -32.25 9.80
N GLN A 5 -8.12 -31.41 9.04
CA GLN A 5 -7.45 -30.51 8.11
C GLN A 5 -6.75 -29.42 8.94
N LYS A 6 -5.42 -29.44 8.93
CA LYS A 6 -4.65 -28.25 9.31
C LYS A 6 -4.98 -27.16 8.29
N ILE A 7 -5.76 -26.18 8.72
CA ILE A 7 -5.85 -24.91 8.00
C ILE A 7 -4.49 -24.24 8.23
N GLU A 8 -3.56 -24.47 7.31
CA GLU A 8 -2.37 -23.64 7.22
C GLU A 8 -2.83 -22.24 6.84
N ASN A 9 -2.58 -21.29 7.74
CA ASN A 9 -2.86 -19.89 7.52
C ASN A 9 -2.05 -19.43 6.32
N LYS A 10 -2.68 -19.43 5.13
CA LYS A 10 -2.09 -19.00 3.86
C LYS A 10 -2.03 -17.48 3.86
N GLY A 11 -1.06 -16.94 4.60
CA GLY A 11 -0.54 -15.59 4.42
C GLY A 11 -1.58 -14.53 4.11
N GLU A 12 -2.56 -14.33 4.99
CA GLU A 12 -3.06 -12.96 5.16
C GLU A 12 -1.89 -12.16 5.74
N ILE A 13 -1.09 -11.53 4.86
CA ILE A 13 -0.22 -10.44 5.28
C ILE A 13 -1.16 -9.26 5.52
N THR A 14 -1.88 -9.32 6.63
CA THR A 14 -2.61 -8.17 7.14
C THR A 14 -1.56 -7.09 7.41
N MET A 15 -1.67 -5.95 6.74
CA MET A 15 -0.81 -4.78 6.95
C MET A 15 -0.91 -4.31 8.41
N HIS A 16 -0.03 -4.82 9.27
CA HIS A 16 0.00 -4.42 10.68
C HIS A 16 1.08 -3.38 11.00
N ASN A 17 1.91 -2.95 10.03
CA ASN A 17 3.18 -2.27 10.36
C ASN A 17 3.32 -0.84 9.83
N PHE A 18 2.36 -0.30 9.08
CA PHE A 18 2.41 1.09 8.67
C PHE A 18 1.51 1.93 9.58
N THR A 19 2.13 2.79 10.37
CA THR A 19 1.41 3.79 11.16
C THR A 19 0.84 4.83 10.20
N PRO A 20 -0.50 5.03 10.17
CA PRO A 20 -1.08 6.05 9.33
C PRO A 20 -0.60 7.46 9.71
N LEU A 21 -0.51 8.35 8.73
CA LEU A 21 -0.11 9.73 8.96
C LEU A 21 -1.16 10.52 9.75
N THR A 22 -0.69 11.37 10.66
CA THR A 22 -1.51 12.42 11.26
C THR A 22 -1.52 13.68 10.39
N PRO A 23 -2.50 14.60 10.54
CA PRO A 23 -2.50 15.87 9.80
C PRO A 23 -1.23 16.71 10.01
N GLU A 24 -0.61 16.63 11.19
CA GLU A 24 0.60 17.38 11.54
C GLU A 24 1.83 16.87 10.77
N GLN A 25 1.83 15.61 10.35
CA GLN A 25 2.91 14.98 9.59
C GLN A 25 2.74 15.16 8.07
N ALA A 26 1.52 15.50 7.62
CA ALA A 26 1.15 15.59 6.21
C ALA A 26 1.56 16.93 5.58
N LEU A 27 2.88 17.13 5.46
CA LEU A 27 3.46 18.34 4.89
C LEU A 27 3.59 18.24 3.36
N VAL A 28 3.39 19.35 2.65
CA VAL A 28 3.64 19.43 1.19
C VAL A 28 5.10 19.08 0.89
N GLY A 29 5.30 18.25 -0.13
CA GLY A 29 6.59 17.69 -0.54
C GLY A 29 7.02 16.44 0.25
N HIS A 30 6.29 16.05 1.30
CA HIS A 30 6.62 14.87 2.10
C HIS A 30 6.35 13.58 1.29
N ARG A 31 7.29 12.62 1.36
CA ARG A 31 7.15 11.33 0.68
C ARG A 31 6.33 10.34 1.50
N VAL A 32 5.37 9.70 0.87
CA VAL A 32 4.42 8.81 1.54
C VAL A 32 4.28 7.49 0.81
N ILE A 33 4.01 6.43 1.56
CA ILE A 33 3.57 5.15 1.03
C ILE A 33 2.04 5.18 1.01
N ILE A 34 1.45 4.96 -0.16
CA ILE A 34 0.02 4.79 -0.34
C ILE A 34 -0.30 3.33 0.00
N THR A 35 -0.88 3.11 1.18
CA THR A 35 -1.24 1.78 1.69
C THR A 35 -2.57 1.28 1.12
N PHE A 36 -3.41 2.19 0.64
CA PHE A 36 -4.62 1.87 -0.12
C PHE A 36 -4.96 3.01 -1.09
N ASN A 37 -5.09 2.68 -2.38
CA ASN A 37 -5.44 3.65 -3.41
C ASN A 37 -6.85 3.40 -3.97
N PRO A 38 -7.88 4.16 -3.55
CA PRO A 38 -9.25 3.96 -4.02
C PRO A 38 -9.44 4.29 -5.52
N HIS A 39 -8.49 5.01 -6.12
CA HIS A 39 -8.54 5.41 -7.52
C HIS A 39 -7.98 4.33 -8.46
N GLU A 40 -7.30 3.31 -7.92
CA GLU A 40 -6.67 2.23 -8.67
C GLU A 40 -7.16 0.85 -8.21
N ARG A 41 -8.38 0.50 -8.64
CA ARG A 41 -9.06 -0.75 -8.25
C ARG A 41 -8.33 -2.03 -8.65
N THR A 42 -7.42 -1.96 -9.62
CA THR A 42 -6.64 -3.11 -10.10
C THR A 42 -5.38 -3.37 -9.26
N ALA A 43 -5.03 -2.48 -8.35
CA ALA A 43 -3.78 -2.47 -7.60
C ALA A 43 -3.98 -2.72 -6.10
N SER A 44 -4.98 -3.54 -5.72
CA SER A 44 -5.38 -3.75 -4.33
C SER A 44 -4.23 -4.16 -3.39
N ASP A 45 -3.13 -4.69 -3.93
CA ASP A 45 -1.96 -5.16 -3.19
C ASP A 45 -0.64 -4.44 -3.56
N VAL A 46 -0.69 -3.35 -4.37
CA VAL A 46 0.52 -2.63 -4.78
C VAL A 46 0.61 -1.28 -4.09
N TYR A 47 1.40 -1.25 -3.02
CA TYR A 47 1.78 0.01 -2.39
C TYR A 47 2.64 0.83 -3.34
N THR A 48 2.35 2.12 -3.39
CA THR A 48 3.06 3.06 -4.27
C THR A 48 3.63 4.19 -3.43
N VAL A 49 4.82 4.67 -3.78
CA VAL A 49 5.40 5.83 -3.12
C VAL A 49 5.01 7.08 -3.90
N GLY A 50 4.49 8.08 -3.20
CA GLY A 50 4.12 9.38 -3.75
C GLY A 50 4.65 10.57 -2.94
N SER A 51 4.29 11.77 -3.37
CA SER A 51 4.54 13.03 -2.65
C SER A 51 3.24 13.77 -2.37
N ILE A 52 3.09 14.33 -1.17
CA ILE A 52 1.97 15.20 -0.82
C ILE A 52 2.12 16.53 -1.57
N GLU A 53 1.06 16.97 -2.26
CA GLU A 53 1.04 18.22 -3.04
C GLU A 53 0.12 19.29 -2.44
N SER A 54 -0.73 18.94 -1.46
CA SER A 54 -1.65 19.87 -0.80
C SER A 54 -1.57 19.80 0.72
N ALA A 55 -1.97 20.88 1.38
CA ALA A 55 -2.26 20.85 2.82
C ALA A 55 -3.46 19.92 3.12
N PRO A 56 -3.55 19.37 4.34
CA PRO A 56 -4.70 18.57 4.75
C PRO A 56 -6.00 19.37 4.74
N VAL A 57 -7.05 18.79 4.15
CA VAL A 57 -8.39 19.37 4.09
C VAL A 57 -9.45 18.38 4.57
N PRO A 58 -10.57 18.86 5.15
CA PRO A 58 -11.71 18.00 5.46
C PRO A 58 -12.29 17.34 4.21
N GLY A 59 -12.60 16.05 4.30
CA GLY A 59 -13.24 15.25 3.27
C GLY A 59 -14.55 14.61 3.75
N PRO A 60 -15.18 13.79 2.90
CA PRO A 60 -16.39 13.06 3.26
C PRO A 60 -16.13 12.07 4.40
N LEU A 61 -17.19 11.72 5.14
CA LEU A 61 -17.14 10.75 6.24
C LEU A 61 -16.10 11.08 7.33
N ALA A 62 -15.87 12.38 7.58
CA ALA A 62 -14.87 12.88 8.53
C ALA A 62 -13.42 12.42 8.23
N ALA A 63 -13.13 12.01 6.99
CA ALA A 63 -11.77 11.77 6.56
C ALA A 63 -11.03 13.10 6.36
N THR A 64 -9.72 13.10 6.63
CA THR A 64 -8.82 14.17 6.20
C THR A 64 -8.13 13.74 4.92
N LEU A 65 -8.17 14.58 3.88
CA LEU A 65 -7.61 14.31 2.56
C LEU A 65 -6.39 15.20 2.30
N VAL A 66 -5.48 14.67 1.50
CA VAL A 66 -4.41 15.42 0.83
C VAL A 66 -4.32 14.98 -0.63
N ASP A 67 -3.95 15.88 -1.52
CA ASP A 67 -3.56 15.49 -2.87
C ASP A 67 -2.18 14.85 -2.84
N VAL A 68 -2.06 13.68 -3.45
CA VAL A 68 -0.80 12.94 -3.56
C VAL A 68 -0.49 12.74 -5.03
N ARG A 69 0.72 13.12 -5.44
CA ARG A 69 1.30 12.79 -6.74
C ARG A 69 2.04 11.46 -6.66
N TYR A 70 1.75 10.55 -7.58
CA TYR A 70 2.38 9.24 -7.64
C TYR A 70 2.36 8.67 -9.07
N PRO A 71 3.32 7.79 -9.42
CA PRO A 71 3.26 7.01 -10.64
C PRO A 71 2.21 5.89 -10.50
N SER A 72 1.29 5.78 -11.44
CA SER A 72 0.31 4.68 -11.48
C SER A 72 1.01 3.32 -11.54
N PRO A 73 0.71 2.36 -10.64
CA PRO A 73 1.21 0.99 -10.75
C PRO A 73 0.89 0.29 -12.08
N ALA A 74 -0.19 0.69 -12.75
CA ALA A 74 -0.65 0.04 -13.97
C ALA A 74 0.19 0.41 -15.20
N ASP A 75 0.56 1.68 -15.33
CA ASP A 75 1.15 2.23 -16.56
C ASP A 75 2.34 3.18 -16.33
N GLY A 76 2.68 3.49 -15.06
CA GLY A 76 3.75 4.41 -14.68
C GLY A 76 3.44 5.89 -14.89
N THR A 77 2.26 6.25 -15.38
CA THR A 77 1.85 7.64 -15.60
C THR A 77 1.69 8.36 -14.27
N GLU A 78 2.27 9.55 -14.15
CA GLU A 78 2.10 10.41 -12.98
C GLU A 78 0.66 10.89 -12.85
N ARG A 79 0.08 10.72 -11.66
CA ARG A 79 -1.28 11.15 -11.31
C ARG A 79 -1.26 11.90 -10.00
N THR A 80 -2.06 12.95 -9.88
CA THR A 80 -2.31 13.65 -8.62
C THR A 80 -3.77 13.44 -8.24
N MET A 81 -4.00 12.78 -7.11
CA MET A 81 -5.36 12.44 -6.65
C MET A 81 -5.50 12.67 -5.15
N PRO A 82 -6.72 12.99 -4.66
CA PRO A 82 -6.97 13.10 -3.23
C PRO A 82 -6.97 11.73 -2.56
N ILE A 83 -6.13 11.55 -1.55
CA ILE A 83 -6.02 10.33 -0.75
C ILE A 83 -6.26 10.67 0.73
N ALA A 84 -7.02 9.82 1.41
CA ALA A 84 -7.24 9.98 2.84
C ALA A 84 -5.98 9.66 3.64
N LEU A 85 -5.68 10.44 4.67
CA LEU A 85 -4.47 10.27 5.49
C LEU A 85 -4.36 8.87 6.11
N HIS A 86 -5.50 8.23 6.44
CA HIS A 86 -5.49 6.87 6.99
C HIS A 86 -5.01 5.79 5.99
N ASN A 87 -4.93 6.14 4.70
CA ASN A 87 -4.39 5.30 3.63
C ASN A 87 -2.96 5.69 3.24
N LEU A 88 -2.32 6.56 4.02
CA LEU A 88 -0.97 7.03 3.81
C LEU A 88 -0.12 6.71 5.02
N ALA A 89 1.13 6.31 4.77
CA ALA A 89 2.15 6.12 5.78
C ALA A 89 3.41 6.88 5.39
N GLU A 90 4.26 7.16 6.37
CA GLU A 90 5.54 7.81 6.13
C GLU A 90 6.46 6.91 5.28
N ALA A 91 7.05 7.47 4.23
CA ALA A 91 8.05 6.77 3.41
C ALA A 91 9.47 6.95 3.95
N ASN A 92 9.70 6.60 5.22
CA ASN A 92 11.04 6.63 5.81
C ASN A 92 11.87 5.40 5.37
N ALA A 93 13.18 5.41 5.63
CA ALA A 93 14.09 4.36 5.17
C ALA A 93 13.70 2.97 5.67
N SER A 94 13.26 2.84 6.92
CA SER A 94 12.82 1.56 7.50
C SER A 94 11.57 1.04 6.79
N ALA A 95 10.58 1.91 6.60
CA ALA A 95 9.32 1.60 5.92
C ALA A 95 9.55 1.16 4.46
N LEU A 96 10.46 1.84 3.75
CA LEU A 96 10.81 1.50 2.37
C LEU A 96 11.57 0.17 2.27
N THR A 97 12.47 -0.13 3.20
CA THR A 97 13.16 -1.43 3.25
C THR A 97 12.17 -2.56 3.51
N ALA A 98 11.30 -2.40 4.50
CA ALA A 98 10.27 -3.40 4.81
C ALA A 98 9.32 -3.63 3.62
N LEU A 99 8.97 -2.56 2.90
CA LEU A 99 8.17 -2.65 1.69
C LEU A 99 8.88 -3.44 0.57
N ALA A 100 10.18 -3.20 0.37
CA ALA A 100 10.97 -3.95 -0.61
C ALA A 100 11.03 -5.44 -0.27
N GLU A 101 11.32 -5.80 0.98
CA GLU A 101 11.35 -7.19 1.45
C GLU A 101 10.00 -7.89 1.25
N GLN A 102 8.90 -7.19 1.50
CA GLN A 102 7.55 -7.73 1.27
C GLN A 102 7.30 -8.01 -0.21
N HIS A 103 7.66 -7.10 -1.10
CA HIS A 103 7.53 -7.31 -2.54
C HIS A 103 8.39 -8.47 -3.03
N GLU A 104 9.60 -8.63 -2.51
CA GLU A 104 10.47 -9.77 -2.82
C GLU A 104 9.86 -11.10 -2.37
N ALA A 105 9.31 -11.15 -1.15
CA ALA A 105 8.62 -12.32 -0.63
C ALA A 105 7.39 -12.68 -1.48
N LYS A 106 6.60 -11.68 -1.88
CA LYS A 106 5.43 -11.88 -2.74
C LYS A 106 5.81 -12.37 -4.13
N ALA A 107 6.87 -11.80 -4.71
CA ALA A 107 7.40 -12.26 -5.99
C ALA A 107 7.87 -13.71 -5.92
N ALA A 108 8.53 -14.12 -4.82
CA ALA A 108 8.94 -15.51 -4.61
C ALA A 108 7.73 -16.45 -4.49
N GLU A 109 6.68 -16.03 -3.78
CA GLU A 109 5.42 -16.79 -3.69
C GLU A 109 4.80 -17.01 -5.08
N TYR A 110 4.67 -15.95 -5.89
CA TYR A 110 4.09 -16.05 -7.23
C TYR A 110 4.89 -16.95 -8.16
N ARG A 111 6.24 -16.91 -8.09
CA ARG A 111 7.08 -17.83 -8.86
C ARG A 111 6.80 -19.29 -8.48
N ARG A 112 6.71 -19.58 -7.18
CA ARG A 112 6.38 -20.93 -6.68
C ARG A 112 5.01 -21.40 -7.17
N LEU A 113 3.99 -20.53 -7.11
CA LEU A 113 2.64 -20.86 -7.60
C LEU A 113 2.63 -21.08 -9.12
N ALA A 114 3.38 -20.28 -9.88
CA ALA A 114 3.51 -20.44 -11.33
C ALA A 114 4.15 -21.77 -11.71
N ASP A 115 5.10 -22.28 -10.91
CA ASP A 115 5.70 -23.59 -11.15
C ASP A 115 4.76 -24.75 -10.79
N GLN A 116 3.95 -24.60 -9.74
CA GLN A 116 2.91 -25.57 -9.39
C GLN A 116 1.78 -25.66 -10.43
N ALA A 117 1.48 -24.56 -11.12
CA ALA A 117 0.44 -24.52 -12.15
C ALA A 117 0.82 -25.24 -13.46
N LYS A 118 2.10 -25.61 -13.63
CA LYS A 118 2.61 -26.30 -14.83
C LYS A 118 2.54 -27.83 -14.74
N THR A 119 2.26 -28.38 -13.55
CA THR A 119 2.11 -29.82 -13.27
C THR A 119 0.67 -30.23 -13.15
#